data_AF-A0A544VWL0-F1
#
_entry.id   AF-A0A544VWL0-F1
#
_cell.length_a   1.000
_cell.length_b   1.000
_cell.length_c   1.000
_cell.angle_alpha   90.00
_cell.angle_beta   90.00
_cell.angle_gamma   90.00
#
_symmetry.space_group_name_H-M   'P 1'
#
loop_
_entity.id
_entity.type
_entity.pdbx_description
1 polymer ?
#
loop_
_entity_poly.entity_id
_entity_poly.type
_entity_poly.pdbx_seq_one_letter_code
_entity_poly.pdbx_strand_id
1 'polypeptide(L)'
;MRYRVELDELLAFADKLQAFERRAEALATQIDQRIAGLHETWSGSAATAHRAQHDEWMAGATQMREALAELRAAAHNAHRNYSDATQLNVDMLS
;
A
#
# COMPACT_ATOMS: atom_id res chain seq x y z
N MET A 1 26.11 6.82 -6.76
CA MET A 1 24.78 6.49 -7.33
C MET A 1 23.92 5.55 -6.50
N ARG A 2 24.45 4.87 -5.47
CA ARG A 2 23.73 3.89 -4.64
C ARG A 2 22.41 4.38 -4.03
N TYR A 3 22.37 5.61 -3.49
CA TYR A 3 21.16 6.19 -2.89
C TYR A 3 19.97 6.32 -3.86
N ARG A 4 20.19 6.65 -5.13
CA ARG A 4 19.10 6.76 -6.11
C ARG A 4 18.46 5.40 -6.38
N VAL A 5 19.29 4.37 -6.52
CA VAL A 5 18.84 2.99 -6.77
C VAL A 5 18.03 2.45 -5.58
N GLU A 6 18.50 2.69 -4.35
CA GLU A 6 17.78 2.29 -3.13
C GLU A 6 16.40 2.99 -3.02
N LEU A 7 16.28 4.24 -3.46
CA LEU A 7 15.00 4.96 -3.52
C LEU A 7 14.05 4.40 -4.60
N ASP A 8 14.57 4.08 -5.77
CA ASP A 8 13.77 3.49 -6.86
C ASP A 8 13.22 2.10 -6.46
N GLU A 9 14.03 1.28 -5.78
CA GLU A 9 13.61 -0.02 -5.24
C GLU A 9 12.52 0.13 -4.17
N LEU A 10 12.64 1.13 -3.29
CA LEU A 10 11.65 1.45 -2.26
C LEU A 10 10.29 1.83 -2.89
N LEU A 11 10.31 2.66 -3.93
CA LEU A 11 9.10 3.05 -4.67
C LEU A 11 8.45 1.84 -5.35
N ALA A 12 9.26 0.97 -5.97
CA ALA A 12 8.77 -0.25 -6.60
C ALA A 12 8.18 -1.26 -5.58
N PHE A 13 8.75 -1.34 -4.38
CA PHE A 13 8.18 -2.13 -3.29
C PHE A 13 6.82 -1.58 -2.84
N ALA A 14 6.70 -0.25 -2.70
CA ALA A 14 5.43 0.40 -2.38
C ALA A 14 4.34 0.10 -3.42
N ASP A 15 4.67 0.11 -4.71
CA ASP A 15 3.75 -0.26 -5.79
C ASP A 15 3.23 -1.69 -5.67
N LYS A 16 4.14 -2.64 -5.39
CA LYS A 16 3.79 -4.05 -5.22
C LYS A 16 2.85 -4.26 -4.04
N LEU A 17 3.11 -3.61 -2.92
CA LEU A 17 2.28 -3.74 -1.72
C LEU A 17 0.87 -3.17 -1.95
N GLN A 18 0.76 -2.02 -2.63
CA GLN A 18 -0.52 -1.45 -3.03
C GLN A 18 -1.30 -2.34 -4.03
N ALA A 19 -0.61 -3.03 -4.94
CA ALA A 19 -1.24 -3.97 -5.86
C ALA A 19 -1.70 -5.28 -5.16
N PHE A 20 -0.96 -5.74 -4.15
CA PHE A 20 -1.37 -6.86 -3.32
C PHE A 20 -2.63 -6.53 -2.53
N GLU A 21 -2.63 -5.39 -1.86
CA GLU A 21 -3.72 -4.95 -0.98
C GLU A 21 -5.05 -4.78 -1.73
N ARG A 22 -5.04 -4.13 -2.91
CA ARG A 22 -6.23 -4.05 -3.79
C ARG A 22 -6.80 -5.42 -4.21
N ARG A 23 -5.94 -6.40 -4.50
CA ARG A 23 -6.40 -7.76 -4.86
C ARG A 23 -7.05 -8.45 -3.67
N ALA A 24 -6.49 -8.23 -2.50
CA ALA A 24 -6.96 -8.80 -1.26
C ALA A 24 -8.36 -8.25 -0.89
N GLU A 25 -8.53 -6.92 -0.96
CA GLU A 25 -9.83 -6.26 -0.80
C GLU A 25 -10.87 -6.78 -1.79
N ALA A 26 -10.52 -6.87 -3.08
CA ALA A 26 -11.42 -7.40 -4.10
C ALA A 26 -11.84 -8.86 -3.88
N LEU A 27 -10.97 -9.68 -3.29
CA LEU A 27 -11.30 -11.07 -2.93
C LEU A 27 -12.26 -11.11 -1.74
N ALA A 28 -12.02 -10.32 -0.70
CA ALA A 28 -12.92 -10.24 0.45
C ALA A 28 -14.32 -9.76 0.03
N THR A 29 -14.41 -8.68 -0.74
CA THR A 29 -15.71 -8.17 -1.22
C THR A 29 -16.45 -9.23 -2.05
N GLN A 30 -15.75 -10.01 -2.88
CA GLN A 30 -16.37 -11.11 -3.61
C GLN A 30 -16.89 -12.22 -2.70
N ILE A 31 -16.16 -12.55 -1.63
CA ILE A 31 -16.60 -13.53 -0.63
C ILE A 31 -17.86 -13.00 0.08
N ASP A 32 -17.86 -11.75 0.51
CA ASP A 32 -19.02 -11.12 1.17
C ASP A 32 -20.26 -11.11 0.27
N GLN A 33 -20.11 -10.78 -1.02
CA GLN A 33 -21.20 -10.80 -1.99
C GLN A 33 -21.76 -12.21 -2.20
N ARG A 34 -20.89 -13.23 -2.27
CA ARG A 34 -21.32 -14.63 -2.40
C ARG A 34 -22.05 -15.11 -1.15
N ILE A 35 -21.56 -14.75 0.04
CA ILE A 35 -22.21 -15.07 1.31
C ILE A 35 -23.58 -14.41 1.41
N ALA A 36 -23.69 -13.12 1.05
CA ALA A 36 -24.97 -12.40 1.06
C ALA A 36 -26.02 -13.01 0.10
N GLY A 37 -25.57 -13.60 -1.01
CA GLY A 37 -26.44 -14.33 -1.95
C GLY A 37 -26.96 -15.67 -1.42
N LEU A 38 -26.31 -16.27 -0.42
CA LEU A 38 -26.63 -17.59 0.16
C LEU A 38 -27.61 -17.52 1.34
N HIS A 39 -28.40 -16.43 1.44
CA HIS A 39 -29.24 -15.92 2.55
C HIS A 39 -29.93 -16.92 3.51
N GLU A 40 -30.11 -18.20 3.17
CA GLU A 40 -30.74 -19.20 4.05
C GLU A 40 -29.76 -20.00 4.93
N THR A 41 -28.46 -20.01 4.62
CA THR A 41 -27.51 -20.96 5.25
C THR A 41 -26.44 -20.33 6.16
N TRP A 42 -26.16 -19.04 6.02
CA TRP A 42 -25.05 -18.37 6.73
C TRP A 42 -25.56 -17.19 7.58
N SER A 43 -26.31 -17.50 8.63
CA SER A 43 -26.63 -16.57 9.72
C SER A 43 -26.02 -17.07 11.03
N GLY A 44 -25.70 -16.18 11.97
CA GLY A 44 -25.15 -16.54 13.29
C GLY A 44 -23.70 -16.11 13.52
N SER A 45 -23.09 -16.63 14.58
CA SER A 45 -21.78 -16.20 15.11
C SER A 45 -20.63 -16.25 14.09
N ALA A 46 -20.67 -17.18 13.13
CA ALA A 46 -19.68 -17.29 12.06
C ALA A 46 -19.71 -16.10 11.09
N ALA A 47 -20.90 -15.54 10.80
CA ALA A 47 -21.05 -14.35 9.96
C ALA A 47 -20.48 -13.11 10.65
N THR A 48 -20.75 -12.96 11.95
CA THR A 48 -20.23 -11.86 12.77
C THR A 48 -18.71 -11.93 12.90
N ALA A 49 -18.14 -13.12 13.13
CA ALA A 49 -16.70 -13.30 13.22
C ALA A 49 -15.97 -12.97 11.91
N HIS A 50 -16.53 -13.40 10.77
CA HIS A 50 -15.99 -13.04 9.45
C HIS A 50 -15.99 -11.53 9.22
N ARG A 51 -17.11 -10.84 9.52
CA ARG A 51 -17.20 -9.39 9.36
C ARG A 51 -16.20 -8.66 10.27
N ALA A 52 -16.03 -9.10 11.52
CA ALA A 52 -15.03 -8.52 12.42
C ALA A 52 -13.59 -8.68 11.90
N GLN A 53 -13.24 -9.87 11.39
CA GLN A 53 -11.93 -10.09 10.76
C GLN A 53 -11.74 -9.28 9.47
N HIS A 54 -12.82 -9.12 8.69
CA HIS A 54 -12.81 -8.26 7.51
C HIS A 54 -12.56 -6.80 7.89
N ASP A 55 -13.28 -6.28 8.89
CA ASP A 55 -13.14 -4.90 9.37
C ASP A 55 -11.72 -4.64 9.92
N GLU A 56 -11.17 -5.58 10.72
CA GLU A 56 -9.80 -5.51 11.23
C GLU A 56 -8.78 -5.49 10.08
N TRP A 57 -9.00 -6.35 9.08
CA TRP A 57 -8.12 -6.40 7.92
C TRP A 57 -8.18 -5.13 7.08
N MET A 58 -9.37 -4.58 6.84
CA MET A 58 -9.57 -3.33 6.11
C MET A 58 -8.95 -2.14 6.83
N ALA A 59 -9.00 -2.12 8.17
CA ALA A 59 -8.30 -1.12 8.97
C ALA A 59 -6.78 -1.23 8.80
N GLY A 60 -6.22 -2.45 8.90
CA GLY A 60 -4.79 -2.68 8.69
C GLY A 60 -4.33 -2.35 7.26
N ALA A 61 -5.15 -2.67 6.26
CA ALA A 61 -4.93 -2.32 4.86
C ALA A 61 -4.86 -0.80 4.66
N THR A 62 -5.79 -0.07 5.28
CA THR A 62 -5.79 1.40 5.27
C THR A 62 -4.52 1.97 5.90
N GLN A 63 -4.12 1.48 7.08
CA GLN A 63 -2.88 1.91 7.74
C GLN A 63 -1.64 1.64 6.87
N MET A 64 -1.57 0.48 6.20
CA MET A 64 -0.49 0.18 5.26
C MET A 64 -0.47 1.15 4.07
N ARG A 65 -1.63 1.49 3.50
CA ARG A 65 -1.71 2.49 2.40
C ARG A 65 -1.22 3.87 2.83
N GLU A 66 -1.61 4.32 4.02
CA GLU A 66 -1.18 5.61 4.57
C GLU A 66 0.33 5.63 4.79
N ALA A 67 0.88 4.61 5.46
CA ALA A 67 2.31 4.50 5.70
C ALA A 67 3.12 4.44 4.38
N LEU A 68 2.61 3.75 3.36
CA LEU A 68 3.23 3.72 2.03
C LEU A 68 3.19 5.09 1.33
N ALA A 69 2.10 5.84 1.49
CA ALA A 69 1.98 7.18 0.92
C ALA A 69 2.99 8.15 1.56
N GLU A 70 3.15 8.07 2.90
CA GLU A 70 4.17 8.84 3.63
C GLU A 70 5.59 8.46 3.19
N LEU A 71 5.87 7.16 3.08
CA LEU A 71 7.15 6.65 2.62
C LEU A 71 7.50 7.14 1.21
N ARG A 72 6.51 7.16 0.31
CA ARG A 72 6.66 7.72 -1.05
C ARG A 72 6.96 9.21 -1.03
N ALA A 73 6.23 9.98 -0.22
CA ALA A 73 6.46 11.42 -0.11
C ALA A 73 7.88 11.71 0.39
N ALA A 74 8.32 10.98 1.42
CA ALA A 74 9.68 11.07 1.94
C ALA A 74 10.73 10.70 0.89
N ALA A 75 10.53 9.58 0.16
CA ALA A 75 11.43 9.15 -0.90
C ALA A 75 11.53 10.16 -2.05
N HIS A 76 10.41 10.75 -2.48
CA HIS A 76 10.40 11.80 -3.51
C HIS A 76 11.12 13.07 -3.04
N ASN A 77 10.91 13.48 -1.79
CA ASN A 77 11.61 14.63 -1.22
C ASN A 77 13.13 14.37 -1.16
N ALA A 78 13.56 13.18 -0.74
CA ALA A 78 14.95 12.78 -0.75
C ALA A 78 15.53 12.77 -2.17
N HIS A 79 14.80 12.19 -3.14
CA HIS A 79 15.23 12.13 -4.54
C HIS A 79 15.49 13.53 -5.12
N ARG A 80 14.57 14.49 -4.88
CA ARG A 80 14.75 15.89 -5.32
C ARG A 80 15.95 16.55 -4.66
N ASN A 81 16.07 16.43 -3.34
CA ASN A 81 17.18 17.04 -2.62
C ASN A 81 18.54 16.49 -3.08
N TYR A 82 18.63 15.19 -3.35
CA TYR A 82 19.85 14.57 -3.88
C TYR A 82 20.11 14.96 -5.34
N SER A 83 19.09 14.99 -6.22
CA SER A 83 19.29 15.41 -7.60
C SER A 83 19.77 16.86 -7.69
N ASP A 84 19.18 17.74 -6.90
CA ASP A 84 19.49 19.17 -6.91
C ASP A 84 20.89 19.44 -6.37
N ALA A 85 21.28 18.77 -5.28
CA ALA A 85 22.63 18.87 -4.74
C ALA A 85 23.70 18.30 -5.69
N THR A 86 23.35 17.28 -6.48
CA THR A 86 24.30 16.73 -7.47
C THR A 86 24.45 17.68 -8.66
N GLN A 87 23.34 18.27 -9.15
CA GLN A 87 23.35 19.23 -10.24
C GLN A 87 24.12 20.51 -9.89
N LEU A 88 23.87 21.08 -8.70
CA LEU A 88 24.59 22.26 -8.19
C LEU A 88 26.11 22.02 -8.10
N ASN A 89 26.53 20.82 -7.68
CA ASN A 89 27.95 20.49 -7.62
C ASN A 89 28.57 20.34 -9.02
N VAL A 90 27.84 19.82 -10.01
CA VAL A 90 28.30 19.74 -11.40
C VAL A 90 28.42 21.13 -12.00
N ASP A 91 27.42 21.99 -11.79
CA ASP A 91 27.40 23.36 -12.30
C ASP A 91 28.49 24.24 -11.66
N MET A 92 28.92 23.95 -10.42
CA MET A 92 30.07 24.61 -9.78
C MET A 92 31.43 24.09 -10.27
N LEU A 93 31.48 22.87 -10.82
CA LEU A 93 32.70 22.24 -11.33
C LEU A 93 32.90 22.43 -12.84
N SER A 94 31.92 23.02 -13.53
CA SER A 94 31.95 23.41 -14.95
C SER A 94 32.26 24.89 -15.14
#